data_AF-A0A2J6IC40-F1
#
_entry.id   AF-A0A2J6IC40-F1
#
_cell.length_a   1.000
_cell.length_b   1.000
_cell.length_c   1.000
_cell.angle_alpha   90.00
_cell.angle_beta   90.00
_cell.angle_gamma   90.00
#
_symmetry.space_group_name_H-M   'P 1'
#
loop_
_entity.id
_entity.type
_entity.pdbx_description
1 polymer ?
#
loop_
_entity_poly.entity_id
_entity_poly.type
_entity_poly.pdbx_seq_one_letter_code
_entity_poly.pdbx_strand_id
1 'polypeptide(L)'
;MKKLWHIYTYLIYRFKSRSRFSTHSPFVYDFVEQVLKSKESNKDLKKLNNYKKKLFKSETPVETVDFGSGSGDKEYRTFTIAIGKLAKRRTHSRKQLEDLYRISNYFKPQTTIEMGTSAGISALYLKKGNPDGKLYTMEGCAGLAHIAEKGF
;
A
#
# COMPACT_ATOMS: atom_id res chain seq x y z
N MET A 1 20.76 -18.84 11.17
CA MET A 1 21.62 -17.85 10.46
C MET A 1 20.89 -16.56 10.09
N LYS A 2 19.77 -16.58 9.33
CA LYS A 2 19.03 -15.35 8.96
C LYS A 2 18.57 -14.48 10.15
N LYS A 3 18.07 -15.10 11.24
CA LYS A 3 17.61 -14.37 12.44
C LYS A 3 18.73 -13.59 13.15
N LEU A 4 19.90 -14.20 13.34
CA LEU A 4 21.07 -13.56 13.94
C LEU A 4 21.57 -12.38 13.09
N TRP A 5 21.55 -12.55 11.75
CA TRP A 5 21.88 -11.47 10.82
C TRP A 5 20.89 -10.30 10.91
N HIS A 6 19.57 -10.58 11.03
CA HIS A 6 18.58 -9.52 11.26
C HIS A 6 18.76 -8.80 12.60
N ILE A 7 19.10 -9.52 13.67
CA ILE A 7 19.39 -8.90 14.98
C ILE A 7 20.62 -8.01 14.88
N TYR A 8 21.70 -8.50 14.28
CA TYR A 8 22.95 -7.76 14.10
C TYR A 8 22.74 -6.48 13.26
N THR A 9 22.08 -6.60 12.10
CA THR A 9 21.78 -5.46 11.22
C THR A 9 20.85 -4.45 11.89
N TYR A 10 19.87 -4.90 12.68
CA TYR A 10 19.01 -4.03 13.47
C TYR A 10 19.79 -3.26 14.54
N LEU A 11 20.71 -3.92 15.24
CA LEU A 11 21.57 -3.26 16.23
C LEU A 11 22.45 -2.19 15.57
N ILE A 12 23.10 -2.52 14.45
CA ILE A 12 23.87 -1.51 13.68
C ILE A 12 22.99 -0.34 13.28
N TYR A 13 21.80 -0.60 12.73
CA TYR A 13 20.85 0.44 12.37
C TYR A 13 20.52 1.32 13.58
N ARG A 14 20.24 0.72 14.75
CA ARG A 14 19.88 1.45 15.96
C ARG A 14 20.99 2.37 16.47
N PHE A 15 22.25 2.00 16.27
CA PHE A 15 23.42 2.83 16.61
C PHE A 15 23.73 3.90 15.55
N LYS A 16 23.46 3.64 14.26
CA LYS A 16 23.74 4.58 13.16
C LYS A 16 22.58 5.52 12.83
N SER A 17 21.35 5.18 13.23
CA SER A 17 20.16 5.93 12.84
C SER A 17 20.19 7.35 13.39
N ARG A 18 19.95 8.33 12.51
CA ARG A 18 19.81 9.74 12.86
C ARG A 18 18.36 10.06 13.21
N SER A 19 18.16 10.97 14.15
CA SER A 19 16.82 11.37 14.59
C SER A 19 16.32 12.57 13.77
N ARG A 20 15.05 12.95 14.00
CA ARG A 20 14.48 14.17 13.42
C ARG A 20 15.33 15.42 13.71
N PHE A 21 15.98 15.47 14.87
CA PHE A 21 16.77 16.63 15.32
C PHE A 21 18.18 16.67 14.73
N SER A 22 18.64 15.57 14.11
CA SER A 22 19.92 15.52 13.38
C SER A 22 19.74 15.48 11.86
N THR A 23 18.50 15.71 11.40
CA THR A 23 18.16 15.83 9.98
C THR A 23 18.29 17.29 9.57
N HIS A 24 19.30 17.62 8.78
CA HIS A 24 19.55 19.00 8.32
C HIS A 24 18.76 19.37 7.06
N SER A 25 18.18 18.39 6.36
CA SER A 25 17.32 18.66 5.20
C SER A 25 15.93 19.09 5.68
N PRO A 26 15.50 20.34 5.43
CA PRO A 26 14.17 20.80 5.81
C PRO A 26 13.08 19.92 5.18
N PHE A 27 13.26 19.53 3.92
CA PHE A 27 12.37 18.61 3.20
C PHE A 27 12.14 17.29 3.95
N VAL A 28 13.23 16.63 4.39
CA VAL A 28 13.11 15.34 5.10
C VAL A 28 12.48 15.53 6.47
N TYR A 29 12.82 16.62 7.17
CA TYR A 29 12.20 16.96 8.45
C TYR A 29 10.67 17.15 8.30
N ASP A 30 10.25 17.96 7.34
CA ASP A 30 8.84 18.25 7.08
C ASP A 30 8.08 16.98 6.65
N PHE A 31 8.69 16.16 5.80
CA PHE A 31 8.10 14.87 5.44
C PHE A 31 7.88 13.97 6.67
N VAL A 32 8.88 13.85 7.55
CA VAL A 32 8.76 13.03 8.76
C VAL A 32 7.69 13.55 9.70
N GLU A 33 7.67 14.86 9.97
CA GLU A 33 6.74 15.45 10.93
C GLU A 33 5.32 15.57 10.39
N GLN A 34 5.16 16.09 9.17
CA GLN A 34 3.84 16.38 8.59
C GLN A 34 3.18 15.17 7.94
N VAL A 35 3.97 14.20 7.44
CA VAL A 35 3.43 13.05 6.71
C VAL A 35 3.48 11.78 7.55
N LEU A 36 4.64 11.39 8.06
CA LEU A 36 4.80 10.09 8.73
C LEU A 36 4.31 10.07 10.18
N LYS A 37 4.37 11.22 10.88
CA LYS A 37 3.98 11.38 12.28
C LYS A 37 2.65 12.08 12.50
N SER A 38 2.09 12.71 11.48
CA SER A 38 0.78 13.35 11.58
C SER A 38 -0.27 12.34 12.06
N LYS A 39 -1.02 12.74 13.09
CA LYS A 39 -2.05 11.92 13.76
C LYS A 39 -3.47 12.34 13.36
N GLU A 40 -3.64 13.09 12.28
CA GLU A 40 -4.95 13.58 11.88
C GLU A 40 -5.94 12.44 11.62
N SER A 41 -6.97 12.37 12.46
CA SER A 41 -8.08 11.44 12.28
C SER A 41 -9.03 12.01 11.23
N ASN A 42 -8.86 11.57 9.97
CA ASN A 42 -9.75 11.96 8.89
C ASN A 42 -10.97 11.02 8.76
N LYS A 43 -12.16 11.59 8.54
CA LYS A 43 -13.40 10.83 8.23
C LYS A 43 -13.21 9.92 7.01
N ASP A 44 -12.46 10.36 6.01
CA ASP A 44 -12.16 9.57 4.82
C ASP A 44 -11.28 8.36 5.12
N LEU A 45 -10.26 8.51 5.97
CA LEU A 45 -9.47 7.37 6.43
C LEU A 45 -10.33 6.34 7.18
N LYS A 46 -11.33 6.77 7.95
CA LYS A 46 -12.29 5.85 8.58
C LYS A 46 -13.12 5.10 7.54
N LYS A 47 -13.64 5.79 6.52
CA LYS A 47 -14.39 5.17 5.41
C LYS A 47 -13.54 4.16 4.64
N LEU A 48 -12.31 4.53 4.27
CA LEU A 48 -11.36 3.67 3.56
C LEU A 48 -11.00 2.42 4.38
N ASN A 49 -10.71 2.60 5.68
CA ASN A 49 -10.44 1.47 6.57
C ASN A 49 -11.64 0.52 6.71
N ASN A 50 -12.86 1.06 6.70
CA ASN A 50 -14.08 0.26 6.73
C ASN A 50 -14.31 -0.48 5.40
N TYR A 51 -14.10 0.18 4.27
CA TYR A 51 -14.13 -0.46 2.95
C TYR A 51 -13.16 -1.64 2.88
N LYS A 52 -11.90 -1.44 3.30
CA LYS A 52 -10.90 -2.52 3.39
C LYS A 52 -11.39 -3.69 4.25
N LYS A 53 -11.94 -3.41 5.43
CA LYS A 53 -12.49 -4.45 6.31
C LYS A 53 -13.65 -5.22 5.67
N LYS A 54 -14.51 -4.54 4.89
CA LYS A 54 -15.60 -5.19 4.14
C LYS A 54 -15.04 -6.10 3.06
N LEU A 55 -14.11 -5.61 2.23
CA LEU A 55 -13.49 -6.41 1.17
C LEU A 55 -12.79 -7.66 1.73
N PHE A 56 -12.11 -7.52 2.88
CA PHE A 56 -11.46 -8.62 3.59
C PHE A 56 -12.40 -9.74 4.06
N LYS A 57 -13.70 -9.47 4.15
CA LYS A 57 -14.74 -10.45 4.49
C LYS A 57 -15.44 -11.02 3.26
N SER A 58 -15.14 -10.54 2.06
CA SER A 58 -15.77 -11.06 0.85
C SER A 58 -15.25 -12.45 0.53
N GLU A 59 -16.20 -13.37 0.34
CA GLU A 59 -15.97 -14.75 -0.09
C GLU A 59 -16.14 -14.93 -1.59
N THR A 60 -16.36 -13.83 -2.33
CA THR A 60 -16.51 -13.87 -3.78
C THR A 60 -15.27 -14.53 -4.40
N PRO A 61 -15.43 -15.65 -5.12
CA PRO A 61 -14.32 -16.29 -5.79
C PRO A 61 -13.84 -15.41 -6.93
N VAL A 62 -12.52 -15.23 -7.02
CA VAL A 62 -11.88 -14.58 -8.16
C VAL A 62 -10.84 -15.53 -8.73
N GLU A 63 -10.86 -15.68 -10.05
CA GLU A 63 -9.76 -16.30 -10.76
C GLU A 63 -8.59 -15.31 -10.78
N THR A 64 -7.46 -15.73 -10.24
CA THR A 64 -6.25 -14.92 -10.22
C THR A 64 -5.15 -15.62 -11.00
N VAL A 65 -4.41 -14.80 -11.74
CA VAL A 65 -3.13 -15.20 -12.33
C VAL A 65 -2.02 -14.62 -11.47
N ASP A 66 -1.10 -15.46 -11.03
CA ASP A 66 0.11 -15.07 -10.34
C ASP A 66 1.27 -15.10 -11.33
N PHE A 67 1.69 -13.91 -11.75
CA PHE A 67 2.83 -13.66 -12.61
C PHE A 67 4.16 -13.56 -11.82
N GLY A 68 4.14 -13.82 -10.50
CA GLY A 68 5.23 -13.45 -9.59
C GLY A 68 6.56 -14.22 -9.74
N SER A 69 7.57 -13.66 -9.06
CA SER A 69 8.95 -14.15 -8.91
C SER A 69 9.12 -15.44 -8.09
N GLY A 70 8.04 -16.02 -7.57
CA GLY A 70 8.03 -17.30 -6.85
C GLY A 70 7.68 -18.51 -7.72
N SER A 71 7.45 -18.30 -9.01
CA SER A 71 7.03 -19.33 -9.97
C SER A 71 8.14 -20.32 -10.31
N GLY A 72 9.41 -19.99 -10.01
CA GLY A 72 10.58 -20.70 -10.53
C GLY A 72 10.58 -20.61 -12.05
N ASP A 73 10.80 -21.74 -12.72
CA ASP A 73 10.81 -21.86 -14.19
C ASP A 73 9.40 -21.94 -14.83
N LYS A 74 8.31 -21.71 -14.08
CA LYS A 74 6.95 -21.73 -14.63
C LYS A 74 6.49 -20.34 -15.04
N GLU A 75 5.90 -20.25 -16.22
CA GLU A 75 5.49 -18.97 -16.85
C GLU A 75 4.43 -18.19 -16.05
N TYR A 76 3.49 -18.87 -15.38
CA TYR A 76 2.51 -18.28 -14.45
C TYR A 76 1.71 -19.38 -13.72
N ARG A 77 0.99 -19.04 -12.64
CA ARG A 77 0.04 -19.95 -11.97
C ARG A 77 -1.35 -19.33 -11.91
N THR A 78 -2.35 -20.09 -12.33
CA THR A 78 -3.77 -19.70 -12.24
C THR A 78 -4.46 -20.49 -11.14
N PHE A 79 -5.24 -19.81 -10.30
CA PHE A 79 -6.05 -20.44 -9.26
C PHE A 79 -7.24 -19.57 -8.86
N THR A 80 -8.27 -20.20 -8.29
CA THR A 80 -9.44 -19.52 -7.75
C THR A 80 -9.31 -19.36 -6.24
N ILE A 81 -9.55 -18.15 -5.74
CA ILE A 81 -9.50 -17.84 -4.31
C ILE A 81 -10.53 -16.78 -3.95
N ALA A 82 -11.06 -16.83 -2.72
CA ALA A 82 -11.89 -15.75 -2.20
C ALA A 82 -11.13 -14.42 -2.21
N ILE A 83 -11.73 -13.37 -2.77
CA ILE A 83 -11.08 -12.05 -2.89
C ILE A 83 -10.66 -11.50 -1.52
N GLY A 84 -11.45 -11.70 -0.46
CA GLY A 84 -11.09 -11.22 0.87
C GLY A 84 -9.81 -11.87 1.41
N LYS A 85 -9.57 -13.15 1.10
CA LYS A 85 -8.34 -13.87 1.46
C LYS A 85 -7.16 -13.37 0.65
N LEU A 86 -7.35 -13.10 -0.64
CA LEU A 86 -6.32 -12.56 -1.52
C LEU A 86 -5.94 -11.12 -1.16
N ALA A 87 -6.94 -10.26 -0.95
CA ALA A 87 -6.77 -8.89 -0.50
C ALA A 87 -6.02 -8.82 0.83
N LYS A 88 -6.36 -9.65 1.83
CA LYS A 88 -5.61 -9.72 3.10
C LYS A 88 -4.13 -10.03 2.92
N ARG A 89 -3.79 -10.91 1.96
CA ARG A 89 -2.40 -11.34 1.70
C ARG A 89 -1.59 -10.27 0.96
N ARG A 90 -2.22 -9.56 0.02
CA ARG A 90 -1.53 -8.61 -0.88
C ARG A 90 -1.59 -7.15 -0.42
N THR A 91 -2.52 -6.80 0.46
CA THR A 91 -2.71 -5.41 0.91
C THR A 91 -1.70 -5.02 1.97
N HIS A 92 -1.23 -3.76 1.90
CA HIS A 92 -0.37 -3.16 2.92
C HIS A 92 -1.02 -3.07 4.31
N SER A 93 -0.18 -2.88 5.33
CA SER A 93 -0.66 -2.63 6.69
C SER A 93 -1.50 -1.35 6.76
N ARG A 94 -2.33 -1.23 7.81
CA ARG A 94 -3.13 -0.02 8.03
C ARG A 94 -2.28 1.25 8.06
N LYS A 95 -1.14 1.20 8.77
CA LYS A 95 -0.23 2.35 8.89
C LYS A 95 0.27 2.78 7.51
N GLN A 96 0.76 1.84 6.70
CA GLN A 96 1.28 2.13 5.37
C GLN A 96 0.22 2.72 4.45
N LEU A 97 -1.02 2.20 4.45
CA LEU A 97 -2.10 2.77 3.65
C LEU A 97 -2.44 4.21 4.07
N GLU A 98 -2.50 4.46 5.39
CA GLU A 98 -2.71 5.81 5.91
C GLU A 98 -1.52 6.74 5.60
N ASP A 99 -0.28 6.21 5.57
CA ASP A 99 0.89 6.95 5.10
C ASP A 99 0.73 7.31 3.60
N LEU A 100 0.30 6.39 2.73
CA LEU A 100 0.04 6.69 1.30
C LEU A 100 -1.00 7.80 1.11
N TYR A 101 -2.08 7.76 1.89
CA TYR A 101 -3.07 8.84 1.89
C TYR A 101 -2.43 10.18 2.26
N ARG A 102 -1.65 10.23 3.35
CA ARG A 102 -0.99 11.47 3.82
C ARG A 102 0.05 11.97 2.82
N ILE A 103 0.81 11.07 2.19
CA ILE A 103 1.78 11.41 1.14
C ILE A 103 1.06 12.10 -0.01
N SER A 104 -0.02 11.49 -0.51
CA SER A 104 -0.82 12.04 -1.61
C SER A 104 -1.45 13.39 -1.24
N ASN A 105 -2.00 13.51 -0.02
CA ASN A 105 -2.61 14.74 0.48
C ASN A 105 -1.62 15.88 0.71
N TYR A 106 -0.40 15.57 1.13
CA TYR A 106 0.64 16.56 1.40
C TYR A 106 1.26 17.08 0.10
N PHE A 107 1.71 16.18 -0.77
CA PHE A 107 2.40 16.57 -2.01
C PHE A 107 1.45 16.96 -3.14
N LYS A 108 0.18 16.52 -3.08
CA LYS A 108 -0.85 16.77 -4.10
C LYS A 108 -0.33 16.62 -5.54
N PRO A 109 0.28 15.47 -5.87
CA PRO A 109 0.89 15.29 -7.19
C PRO A 109 -0.17 15.42 -8.29
N GLN A 110 0.16 16.12 -9.37
CA GLN A 110 -0.75 16.24 -10.52
C GLN A 110 -1.07 14.88 -11.14
N THR A 111 -0.08 13.97 -11.15
CA THR A 111 -0.20 12.61 -11.68
C THR A 111 0.49 11.62 -10.74
N THR A 112 -0.20 10.52 -10.43
CA THR A 112 0.29 9.38 -9.68
C THR A 112 0.16 8.12 -10.53
N ILE A 113 1.19 7.27 -10.50
CA ILE A 113 1.17 5.95 -11.16
C ILE A 113 1.36 4.89 -10.09
N GLU A 114 0.44 3.93 -10.01
CA GLU A 114 0.55 2.73 -9.18
C GLU A 114 0.73 1.49 -10.05
N MET A 115 1.75 0.69 -9.75
CA MET A 115 2.05 -0.56 -10.44
C MET A 115 1.74 -1.73 -9.51
N GLY A 116 0.86 -2.64 -9.94
CA GLY A 116 0.42 -3.77 -9.11
C GLY A 116 -0.67 -3.37 -8.12
N THR A 117 -1.75 -2.75 -8.58
CA THR A 117 -2.86 -2.27 -7.76
C THR A 117 -3.65 -3.38 -7.06
N SER A 118 -3.56 -4.62 -7.51
CA SER A 118 -4.29 -5.77 -6.96
C SER A 118 -5.79 -5.44 -6.88
N ALA A 119 -6.42 -5.61 -5.72
CA ALA A 119 -7.84 -5.33 -5.51
C ALA A 119 -8.18 -3.83 -5.28
N GLY A 120 -7.29 -2.89 -5.61
CA GLY A 120 -7.60 -1.45 -5.58
C GLY A 120 -7.44 -0.73 -4.24
N ILE A 121 -7.06 -1.43 -3.16
CA ILE A 121 -7.10 -0.83 -1.82
C ILE A 121 -6.11 0.34 -1.68
N SER A 122 -4.83 0.19 -2.05
CA SER A 122 -3.85 1.28 -1.95
C SER A 122 -4.16 2.43 -2.92
N ALA A 123 -4.60 2.10 -4.14
CA ALA A 123 -5.12 3.06 -5.13
C ALA A 123 -6.16 4.00 -4.54
N LEU A 124 -7.14 3.45 -3.79
CA LEU A 124 -8.18 4.25 -3.14
C LEU A 124 -7.64 5.21 -2.09
N TYR A 125 -6.62 4.81 -1.31
CA TYR A 125 -6.00 5.71 -0.33
C TYR A 125 -5.24 6.84 -1.03
N LEU A 126 -4.50 6.54 -2.10
CA LEU A 126 -3.81 7.53 -2.92
C LEU A 126 -4.79 8.52 -3.54
N LYS A 127 -5.83 8.03 -4.22
CA LYS A 127 -6.84 8.88 -4.87
C LYS A 127 -7.62 9.72 -3.87
N LYS A 128 -7.97 9.16 -2.71
CA LYS A 128 -8.71 9.94 -1.71
C LYS A 128 -7.84 10.98 -1.00
N GLY A 129 -6.54 10.74 -0.89
CA GLY A 129 -5.58 11.73 -0.41
C GLY A 129 -5.44 12.92 -1.36
N ASN A 130 -5.60 12.70 -2.67
CA ASN A 130 -5.58 13.78 -3.67
C ASN A 130 -6.69 13.60 -4.72
N PRO A 131 -7.95 13.99 -4.40
CA PRO A 131 -9.09 13.80 -5.30
C PRO A 131 -8.95 14.49 -6.66
N ASP A 132 -8.23 15.60 -6.71
CA ASP A 132 -8.04 16.41 -7.93
C ASP A 132 -6.90 15.88 -8.83
N GLY A 133 -5.97 15.11 -8.25
CA GLY A 133 -4.87 14.48 -8.99
C GLY A 133 -5.32 13.31 -9.88
N LYS A 134 -4.62 13.10 -10.99
CA LYS A 134 -4.82 11.93 -11.85
C LYS A 134 -4.11 10.72 -11.25
N LEU A 135 -4.82 9.58 -11.15
CA LEU A 135 -4.25 8.31 -10.72
C LEU A 135 -4.37 7.30 -11.85
N TYR A 136 -3.23 6.78 -12.31
CA TYR A 136 -3.16 5.66 -13.23
C TYR A 136 -2.72 4.41 -12.48
N THR A 137 -3.46 3.32 -12.64
CA THR A 137 -3.19 2.03 -11.99
C THR A 137 -2.94 0.97 -13.03
N MET A 138 -2.00 0.06 -12.76
CA MET A 138 -1.74 -1.10 -13.61
C MET A 138 -1.85 -2.38 -12.78
N GLU A 139 -2.56 -3.37 -13.30
CA GLU A 139 -2.70 -4.70 -12.69
C GLU A 139 -2.72 -5.77 -13.78
N GLY A 140 -1.88 -6.80 -13.63
CA GLY A 140 -1.76 -7.86 -14.63
C GLY A 140 -2.91 -8.87 -14.59
N CYS A 141 -3.54 -9.03 -13.42
CA CYS A 141 -4.66 -9.95 -13.26
C CYS A 141 -6.00 -9.25 -13.56
N ALA A 142 -6.62 -9.57 -14.71
CA ALA A 142 -7.89 -8.98 -15.14
C ALA A 142 -9.01 -9.05 -14.09
N GLY A 143 -9.13 -10.18 -13.38
CA GLY A 143 -10.11 -10.35 -12.29
C GLY A 143 -9.89 -9.37 -11.12
N LEU A 144 -8.63 -9.05 -10.80
CA LEU A 144 -8.30 -8.08 -9.76
C LEU A 144 -8.50 -6.64 -10.25
N ALA A 145 -8.13 -6.36 -11.50
CA ALA A 145 -8.37 -5.05 -12.12
C ALA A 145 -9.87 -4.70 -12.09
N HIS A 146 -10.74 -5.65 -12.44
CA HIS A 146 -12.19 -5.45 -12.38
C HIS A 146 -12.73 -5.22 -10.96
N ILE A 147 -12.14 -5.88 -9.96
CA ILE A 147 -12.50 -5.65 -8.56
C ILE A 147 -12.02 -4.28 -8.08
N ALA A 148 -10.83 -3.85 -8.51
CA ALA A 148 -10.31 -2.53 -8.19
C ALA A 148 -11.21 -1.42 -8.76
N GLU A 149 -11.67 -1.57 -10.00
CA GLU A 149 -12.57 -0.63 -10.68
C GLU A 149 -13.88 -0.42 -9.91
N LYS A 150 -14.49 -1.49 -9.38
CA LYS A 150 -15.71 -1.41 -8.55
C LYS A 150 -15.54 -0.63 -7.25
N GLY A 151 -14.30 -0.39 -6.83
CA GLY A 151 -13.99 0.35 -5.61
C GLY A 151 -13.99 1.87 -5.78
N PHE A 152 -13.90 2.36 -7.02
CA PHE A 152 -13.90 3.79 -7.37
C PHE A 152 -15.31 4.31 -7.65
#